data_AF-A0A969H741-F1
#
_entry.id   AF-A0A969H741-F1
#
_cell.length_a   1.000
_cell.length_b   1.000
_cell.length_c   1.000
_cell.angle_alpha   90.00
_cell.angle_beta   90.00
_cell.angle_gamma   90.00
#
_symmetry.space_group_name_H-M   'P 1'
#
loop_
_entity.id
_entity.type
_entity.pdbx_description
1 polymer ?
#
loop_
_entity_poly.entity_id
_entity_poly.type
_entity_poly.pdbx_seq_one_letter_code
_entity_poly.pdbx_strand_id
1 'polypeptide(L)'
;MPETTPLPVVIVACQVFEDLLEHLLPTDLANQITFLDYGLHIVPKKLRLTVQAAIDRIDSPSLVVLGYGLCGNGLNGIKAGPHTLLIPRTDDCIAILLGSYQAYQREFHTAPGTYWLSKGWLKSGTNPLAEYEKLVETYGEEDADWLMDQQYRHYKRITLVAHNQADLDEFRPQAQKVAAYCARWGMSYHEMLGSEAYVRRLVEIAADLSLADDAFLVIPPGGELTQAQFMRGL
;
A
#
# COMPACT_ATOMS: atom_id res chain seq x y z
N MET A 1 -3.82 -39.24 -10.21
CA MET A 1 -3.32 -37.87 -10.50
C MET A 1 -2.37 -37.55 -9.37
N PRO A 2 -1.14 -37.08 -9.60
CA PRO A 2 -0.27 -36.74 -8.49
C PRO A 2 -0.95 -35.60 -7.71
N GLU A 3 -1.16 -35.82 -6.42
CA GLU A 3 -1.63 -34.78 -5.50
C GLU A 3 -0.60 -33.65 -5.55
N THR A 4 -0.97 -32.54 -6.18
CA THR A 4 -0.16 -31.32 -6.13
C THR A 4 -0.20 -30.83 -4.70
N THR A 5 0.89 -31.04 -3.97
CA THR A 5 1.09 -30.43 -2.65
C THR A 5 0.89 -28.91 -2.79
N PRO A 6 0.13 -28.28 -1.88
CA PRO A 6 -0.06 -26.83 -1.89
C PRO A 6 1.30 -26.13 -1.89
N LEU A 7 1.45 -25.09 -2.72
CA LEU A 7 2.67 -24.28 -2.71
C LEU A 7 2.81 -23.59 -1.35
N PRO A 8 4.03 -23.47 -0.79
CA PRO A 8 4.28 -22.59 0.35
C PRO A 8 3.79 -21.17 0.03
N VAL A 9 3.18 -20.51 1.01
CA VAL A 9 2.72 -19.13 0.88
C VAL A 9 3.74 -18.20 1.53
N VAL A 10 4.26 -17.26 0.74
CA VAL A 10 5.19 -16.22 1.19
C VAL A 10 4.56 -14.86 0.95
N ILE A 11 4.60 -13.99 1.95
CA ILE A 11 3.99 -12.66 1.86
C ILE A 11 5.09 -11.59 1.85
N VAL A 12 5.05 -10.70 0.87
CA VAL A 12 5.85 -9.48 0.83
C VAL A 12 4.90 -8.30 0.78
N ALA A 13 4.86 -7.48 1.82
CA ALA A 13 3.88 -6.40 1.96
C ALA A 13 4.54 -5.09 2.41
N CYS A 14 3.86 -3.97 2.16
CA CYS A 14 4.24 -2.70 2.77
C CYS A 14 4.00 -2.77 4.28
N GLN A 15 4.89 -2.21 5.09
CA GLN A 15 4.73 -2.17 6.54
C GLN A 15 3.41 -1.51 7.01
N VAL A 16 2.82 -0.63 6.20
CA VAL A 16 1.49 -0.05 6.48
C VAL A 16 0.40 -1.10 6.69
N PHE A 17 0.56 -2.31 6.13
CA PHE A 17 -0.40 -3.40 6.26
C PHE A 17 -0.07 -4.41 7.38
N GLU A 18 0.99 -4.18 8.18
CA GLU A 18 1.44 -5.10 9.24
C GLU A 18 0.32 -5.45 10.22
N ASP A 19 -0.24 -4.45 10.91
CA ASP A 19 -1.36 -4.64 11.85
C ASP A 19 -2.56 -5.39 11.21
N LEU A 20 -2.90 -5.09 9.95
CA LEU A 20 -4.03 -5.72 9.26
C LEU A 20 -3.75 -7.19 8.93
N LEU A 21 -2.55 -7.49 8.45
CA LEU A 21 -2.16 -8.84 8.10
C LEU A 21 -2.00 -9.70 9.36
N GLU A 22 -1.38 -9.18 10.42
CA GLU A 22 -1.30 -9.89 11.71
C GLU A 22 -2.67 -10.23 12.30
N HIS A 23 -3.66 -9.34 12.12
CA HIS A 23 -5.02 -9.58 12.60
C HIS A 23 -5.81 -10.57 11.75
N LEU A 24 -5.63 -10.54 10.43
CA LEU A 24 -6.51 -11.23 9.47
C LEU A 24 -5.94 -12.55 8.95
N LEU A 25 -4.64 -12.78 9.09
CA LEU A 25 -3.99 -13.97 8.55
C LEU A 25 -4.15 -15.16 9.51
N PRO A 26 -4.62 -16.32 9.04
CA PRO A 26 -4.57 -17.54 9.83
C PRO A 26 -3.13 -17.92 10.17
N THR A 27 -2.88 -18.39 11.39
CA THR A 27 -1.53 -18.71 11.92
C THR A 27 -0.70 -19.60 10.99
N ASP A 28 -1.34 -20.56 10.32
CA ASP A 28 -0.64 -21.56 9.51
C ASP A 28 -0.70 -21.28 8.00
N LEU A 29 -1.27 -20.14 7.58
CA LEU A 29 -1.41 -19.85 6.16
C LEU A 29 -0.07 -19.46 5.52
N ALA A 30 0.69 -18.54 6.12
CA ALA A 30 1.94 -18.04 5.56
C ALA A 30 3.16 -18.70 6.21
N ASN A 31 4.04 -19.25 5.37
CA ASN A 31 5.32 -19.79 5.81
C ASN A 31 6.33 -18.69 6.17
N GLN A 32 6.20 -17.53 5.53
CA GLN A 32 7.06 -16.37 5.76
C GLN A 32 6.31 -15.08 5.42
N ILE A 33 6.50 -14.06 6.24
CA ILE A 33 5.98 -12.71 6.00
C ILE A 33 7.15 -11.73 6.08
N THR A 34 7.28 -10.85 5.09
CA THR A 34 8.27 -9.77 5.06
C THR A 34 7.56 -8.44 4.86
N PHE A 35 7.68 -7.56 5.86
CA PHE A 35 7.24 -6.17 5.75
C PHE A 35 8.40 -5.29 5.29
N LEU A 36 8.18 -4.53 4.21
CA LEU A 36 9.17 -3.59 3.69
C LEU A 36 8.81 -2.15 4.10
N ASP A 37 9.86 -1.36 4.31
CA ASP A 37 9.75 0.04 4.70
C ASP A 37 8.85 0.83 3.75
N TYR A 38 7.89 1.55 4.32
CA TYR A 38 6.91 2.30 3.53
C TYR A 38 7.58 3.41 2.68
N GLY A 39 8.70 3.98 3.15
CA GLY A 39 9.44 5.06 2.49
C GLY A 39 10.00 4.68 1.12
N LEU A 40 9.98 3.38 0.76
CA LEU A 40 10.24 2.92 -0.60
C LEU A 40 9.30 3.55 -1.65
N HIS A 41 8.09 3.98 -1.26
CA HIS A 41 7.13 4.64 -2.15
C HIS A 41 7.63 6.01 -2.66
N ILE A 42 8.60 6.63 -1.99
CA ILE A 42 9.23 7.90 -2.43
C ILE A 42 10.02 7.69 -3.74
N VAL A 43 10.61 6.51 -3.92
CA VAL A 43 11.45 6.19 -5.09
C VAL A 43 10.98 4.87 -5.71
N PRO A 44 10.02 4.90 -6.67
CA PRO A 44 9.43 3.70 -7.27
C PRO A 44 10.44 2.68 -7.80
N LYS A 45 11.56 3.14 -8.36
CA LYS A 45 12.66 2.25 -8.80
C LYS A 45 13.27 1.47 -7.64
N LYS A 46 13.44 2.10 -6.48
CA LYS A 46 13.96 1.45 -5.26
C LYS A 46 12.95 0.45 -4.73
N LEU A 47 11.66 0.82 -4.66
CA LEU A 47 10.58 -0.11 -4.32
C LEU A 47 10.64 -1.38 -5.17
N ARG A 48 10.71 -1.23 -6.50
CA ARG A 48 10.81 -2.36 -7.43
C ARG A 48 11.99 -3.28 -7.11
N LEU A 49 13.18 -2.71 -6.97
CA LEU A 49 14.40 -3.47 -6.73
C LEU A 49 14.35 -4.20 -5.39
N THR A 50 13.80 -3.56 -4.35
CA THR A 50 13.67 -4.18 -3.03
C THR A 50 12.63 -5.29 -3.01
N VAL A 51 11.47 -5.10 -3.65
CA VAL A 51 10.45 -6.16 -3.78
C VAL A 51 11.00 -7.32 -4.60
N GLN A 52 11.65 -7.08 -5.74
CA GLN A 52 12.27 -8.13 -6.54
C GLN A 52 13.31 -8.91 -5.74
N ALA A 53 14.19 -8.21 -5.00
CA ALA A 53 15.18 -8.87 -4.17
C ALA A 53 14.57 -9.69 -3.02
N ALA A 54 13.37 -9.33 -2.54
CA ALA A 54 12.64 -10.15 -1.57
C ALA A 54 12.09 -11.42 -2.21
N ILE A 55 11.56 -11.33 -3.43
CA ILE A 55 11.08 -12.48 -4.22
C ILE A 55 12.26 -13.42 -4.57
N ASP A 56 13.37 -12.87 -5.06
CA ASP A 56 14.54 -13.64 -5.51
C ASP A 56 15.23 -14.42 -4.38
N ARG A 57 14.97 -14.07 -3.11
CA ARG A 57 15.49 -14.78 -1.94
C ARG A 57 14.67 -16.02 -1.54
N ILE A 58 13.55 -16.28 -2.20
CA ILE A 58 12.69 -17.42 -1.90
C ILE A 58 13.25 -18.66 -2.59
N ASP A 59 13.70 -19.64 -1.79
CA ASP A 59 14.47 -20.79 -2.31
C ASP A 59 13.63 -21.78 -3.13
N SER A 60 12.33 -21.89 -2.85
CA SER A 60 11.45 -22.90 -3.45
C SER A 60 10.26 -22.28 -4.17
N PRO A 61 9.76 -22.91 -5.26
CA PRO A 61 8.53 -22.48 -5.90
C PRO A 61 7.43 -22.29 -4.86
N SER A 62 6.82 -21.11 -4.86
CA SER A 62 5.90 -20.65 -3.81
C SER A 62 4.79 -19.81 -4.43
N LEU A 63 3.69 -19.65 -3.71
CA LEU A 63 2.75 -18.57 -3.94
C LEU A 63 3.23 -17.33 -3.19
N VAL A 64 3.64 -16.30 -3.94
CA VAL A 64 4.09 -15.03 -3.37
C VAL A 64 2.98 -14.02 -3.41
N VAL A 65 2.46 -13.67 -2.24
CA VAL A 65 1.41 -12.68 -2.06
C VAL A 65 2.05 -11.30 -1.88
N LEU A 66 1.71 -10.38 -2.76
CA LEU A 66 2.19 -9.00 -2.73
C LEU A 66 1.13 -8.10 -2.11
N GLY A 67 1.39 -7.60 -0.90
CA GLY A 67 0.55 -6.60 -0.21
C GLY A 67 0.77 -5.19 -0.75
N TYR A 68 0.52 -5.00 -2.05
CA TYR A 68 0.80 -3.77 -2.80
C TYR A 68 -0.22 -3.55 -3.92
N GLY A 69 -0.44 -2.28 -4.28
CA GLY A 69 -0.92 -1.91 -5.62
C GLY A 69 0.24 -1.69 -6.60
N LEU A 70 -0.01 -1.05 -7.73
CA LEU A 70 1.04 -0.68 -8.68
C LEU A 70 1.98 0.43 -8.15
N CYS A 71 1.47 1.29 -7.25
CA CYS A 71 2.21 2.27 -6.45
C CYS A 71 3.15 3.17 -7.27
N GLY A 72 2.58 3.99 -8.16
CA GLY A 72 3.38 4.90 -9.00
C GLY A 72 4.30 4.16 -9.96
N ASN A 73 3.87 3.00 -10.48
CA ASN A 73 4.65 2.07 -11.30
C ASN A 73 5.84 1.41 -10.57
N GLY A 74 5.87 1.44 -9.23
CA GLY A 74 6.90 0.79 -8.44
C GLY A 74 6.95 -0.73 -8.59
N LEU A 75 5.84 -1.38 -8.98
CA LEU A 75 5.80 -2.82 -9.18
C LEU A 75 5.86 -3.25 -10.66
N ASN A 76 5.94 -2.30 -11.60
CA ASN A 76 6.05 -2.60 -13.01
C ASN A 76 7.43 -3.23 -13.36
N GLY A 77 7.42 -4.44 -13.91
CA GLY A 77 8.59 -5.22 -14.27
C GLY A 77 9.09 -6.17 -13.18
N ILE A 78 8.29 -6.40 -12.13
CA ILE A 78 8.55 -7.49 -11.18
C ILE A 78 8.37 -8.83 -11.89
N LYS A 79 9.35 -9.71 -11.74
CA LYS A 79 9.39 -11.05 -12.35
C LYS A 79 9.04 -12.10 -11.32
N ALA A 80 8.16 -13.01 -11.71
CA ALA A 80 7.72 -14.12 -10.87
C ALA A 80 8.82 -15.16 -10.64
N GLY A 81 9.80 -15.26 -11.53
CA GLY A 81 10.83 -16.31 -11.45
C GLY A 81 10.18 -17.70 -11.43
N PRO A 82 10.53 -18.61 -10.51
CA PRO A 82 9.87 -19.91 -10.36
C PRO A 82 8.55 -19.84 -9.57
N HIS A 83 8.15 -18.67 -9.06
CA HIS A 83 6.99 -18.51 -8.18
C HIS A 83 5.71 -18.18 -8.95
N THR A 84 4.57 -18.32 -8.28
CA THR A 84 3.31 -17.69 -8.70
C THR A 84 3.13 -16.41 -7.90
N LEU A 85 2.80 -15.28 -8.52
CA LEU A 85 2.51 -14.04 -7.80
C LEU A 85 1.01 -13.85 -7.66
N LEU A 86 0.55 -13.46 -6.48
CA LEU A 86 -0.81 -12.96 -6.23
C LEU A 86 -0.72 -11.50 -5.77
N ILE A 87 -1.42 -10.60 -6.45
CA ILE A 87 -1.40 -9.17 -6.13
C ILE A 87 -2.77 -8.53 -6.32
N PRO A 88 -3.21 -7.61 -5.43
CA PRO A 88 -4.33 -6.71 -5.68
C PRO A 88 -4.22 -5.99 -7.03
N ARG A 89 -5.22 -6.13 -7.90
CA ARG A 89 -5.29 -5.43 -9.19
C ARG A 89 -5.79 -3.99 -8.99
N THR A 90 -4.93 -3.16 -8.42
CA THR A 90 -5.17 -1.74 -8.14
C THR A 90 -3.94 -0.89 -8.44
N ASP A 91 -4.15 0.36 -8.83
CA ASP A 91 -3.10 1.33 -9.13
C ASP A 91 -2.34 1.79 -7.87
N ASP A 92 -3.02 1.79 -6.72
CA ASP A 92 -2.53 2.33 -5.46
C ASP A 92 -2.96 1.47 -4.26
N CYS A 93 -2.10 1.40 -3.24
CA CYS A 93 -2.37 0.78 -1.94
C CYS A 93 -3.57 1.41 -1.21
N ILE A 94 -3.93 2.66 -1.50
CA ILE A 94 -5.13 3.29 -0.92
C ILE A 94 -6.39 2.48 -1.24
N ALA A 95 -6.50 1.85 -2.42
CA ALA A 95 -7.66 1.01 -2.72
C ALA A 95 -7.77 -0.22 -1.83
N ILE A 96 -6.65 -0.74 -1.35
CA ILE A 96 -6.60 -1.86 -0.40
C ILE A 96 -7.19 -1.41 0.93
N LEU A 97 -6.82 -0.22 1.42
CA LEU A 97 -7.34 0.36 2.67
C LEU A 97 -8.81 0.76 2.57
N LEU A 98 -9.25 1.21 1.40
CA LEU A 98 -10.66 1.51 1.13
C LEU A 98 -11.50 0.24 0.87
N GLY A 99 -10.84 -0.91 0.73
CA GLY A 99 -11.46 -2.22 0.52
C GLY A 99 -12.03 -2.48 -0.87
N SER A 100 -11.83 -1.58 -1.84
CA SER A 100 -12.10 -1.87 -3.26
C SER A 100 -11.48 -0.86 -4.22
N TYR A 101 -11.19 -1.32 -5.44
CA TYR A 101 -10.85 -0.44 -6.57
C TYR A 101 -11.94 0.61 -6.81
N GLN A 102 -13.22 0.22 -6.76
CA GLN A 102 -14.35 1.12 -6.98
C GLN A 102 -14.45 2.20 -5.89
N ALA A 103 -14.19 1.86 -4.61
CA ALA A 103 -14.14 2.86 -3.55
C ALA A 103 -13.01 3.87 -3.78
N TYR A 104 -11.82 3.40 -4.16
CA TYR A 104 -10.72 4.27 -4.54
C TYR A 104 -11.06 5.17 -5.73
N GLN A 105 -11.64 4.62 -6.79
CA GLN A 105 -12.05 5.41 -7.94
C GLN A 105 -13.08 6.48 -7.57
N ARG A 106 -14.07 6.20 -6.71
CA ARG A 106 -15.00 7.23 -6.23
C ARG A 106 -14.27 8.37 -5.52
N GLU A 107 -13.34 8.04 -4.63
CA GLU A 107 -12.57 9.07 -3.92
C GLU A 107 -11.64 9.86 -4.84
N PHE A 108 -11.01 9.18 -5.80
CA PHE A 108 -10.14 9.81 -6.80
C PHE A 108 -10.91 10.79 -7.69
N HIS A 109 -12.10 10.43 -8.16
CA HIS A 109 -12.94 11.33 -8.96
C HIS A 109 -13.55 12.47 -8.14
N THR A 110 -13.87 12.23 -6.87
CA THR A 110 -14.47 13.25 -5.99
C THR A 110 -13.43 14.29 -5.53
N ALA A 111 -12.23 13.84 -5.18
CA ALA A 111 -11.16 14.71 -4.68
C ALA A 111 -9.78 14.10 -5.02
N PRO A 112 -9.28 14.27 -6.25
CA PRO A 112 -8.02 13.68 -6.69
C PRO A 112 -6.81 14.20 -5.89
N GLY A 113 -6.88 15.43 -5.37
CA GLY A 113 -5.86 16.04 -4.51
C GLY A 113 -5.97 15.64 -3.04
N THR A 114 -6.17 14.34 -2.75
CA THR A 114 -6.25 13.82 -1.36
C THR A 114 -4.91 13.29 -0.90
N TYR A 115 -4.41 13.82 0.22
CA TYR A 115 -3.31 13.24 0.98
C TYR A 115 -3.89 12.25 1.99
N TRP A 116 -3.43 11.01 1.96
CA TRP A 116 -3.96 9.95 2.79
C TRP A 116 -3.09 9.70 4.02
N LEU A 117 -3.73 9.56 5.17
CA LEU A 117 -3.14 9.11 6.42
C LEU A 117 -3.81 7.79 6.82
N SER A 118 -3.05 6.89 7.45
CA SER A 118 -3.59 5.72 8.12
C SER A 118 -2.79 5.44 9.39
N LYS A 119 -3.28 4.54 10.23
CA LYS A 119 -2.54 4.00 11.39
C LYS A 119 -1.10 3.60 11.02
N GLY A 120 -0.94 2.82 9.95
CA GLY A 120 0.38 2.37 9.48
C GLY A 120 1.30 3.53 9.06
N TRP A 121 0.77 4.53 8.35
CA TRP A 121 1.55 5.72 7.96
C TRP A 121 1.93 6.60 9.14
N LEU A 122 1.03 6.79 10.10
CA LEU A 122 1.30 7.61 11.27
C LEU A 122 2.33 6.94 12.20
N LYS A 123 2.29 5.60 12.31
CA LYS A 123 3.30 4.79 13.02
C LYS A 123 4.67 4.83 12.33
N SER A 124 4.74 4.89 11.00
CA SER A 124 6.03 4.97 10.29
C SER A 124 6.75 6.32 10.44
N GLY A 125 6.09 7.31 11.06
CA GLY A 125 6.72 8.56 11.48
C GLY A 125 7.01 9.53 10.34
N THR A 126 6.44 9.32 9.16
CA THR A 126 6.67 10.21 8.01
C THR A 126 5.35 10.76 7.48
N ASN A 127 5.25 12.08 7.48
CA ASN A 127 4.08 12.86 7.10
C ASN A 127 4.57 14.30 6.78
N PRO A 128 3.73 15.18 6.20
CA PRO A 128 4.16 16.51 5.79
C PRO A 128 4.80 17.35 6.91
N LEU A 129 4.29 17.26 8.14
CA LEU A 129 4.87 18.02 9.27
C LEU A 129 6.25 17.49 9.65
N ALA A 130 6.39 16.17 9.78
CA ALA A 130 7.67 15.53 10.09
C ALA A 130 8.71 15.72 8.96
N GLU A 131 8.27 15.81 7.70
CA GLU A 131 9.15 16.14 6.58
C GLU A 131 9.64 17.58 6.65
N TYR A 132 8.75 18.53 6.93
CA TYR A 132 9.11 19.93 7.12
C TYR A 132 10.14 20.10 8.25
N GLU A 133 9.90 19.49 9.42
CA GLU A 133 10.82 19.57 10.56
C GLU A 133 12.24 19.12 10.18
N LYS A 134 12.37 18.01 9.44
CA LYS A 134 13.67 17.52 8.93
C LYS A 134 14.30 18.46 7.90
N LEU A 135 13.50 19.04 7.02
CA LEU A 135 13.99 19.97 6.01
C LEU A 135 14.49 21.28 6.64
N VAL A 136 13.81 21.79 7.67
CA VAL A 136 14.24 22.98 8.42
C VAL A 136 15.60 22.74 9.07
N GLU A 137 15.79 21.58 9.71
CA GLU A 137 17.08 21.21 10.32
C GLU A 137 18.22 21.14 9.29
N THR A 138 17.91 20.76 8.04
CA THR A 138 18.92 20.50 7.00
C THR A 138 19.22 21.73 6.15
N TYR A 139 18.20 22.51 5.80
CA TYR A 139 18.26 23.58 4.80
C TYR A 139 17.83 24.96 5.33
N GLY A 140 17.27 25.03 6.54
CA GLY A 140 16.67 26.26 7.08
C GLY A 140 15.23 26.48 6.60
N GLU A 141 14.55 27.45 7.22
CA GLU A 141 13.10 27.66 7.06
C GLU A 141 12.70 28.05 5.62
N GLU A 142 13.42 28.97 4.98
CA GLU A 142 13.05 29.48 3.65
C GLU A 142 13.08 28.38 2.58
N ASP A 143 14.17 27.60 2.53
CA ASP A 143 14.32 26.50 1.59
C ASP A 143 13.35 25.35 1.90
N ALA A 144 13.12 25.04 3.18
CA ALA A 144 12.15 24.05 3.60
C ALA A 144 10.72 24.44 3.17
N ASP A 145 10.32 25.69 3.39
CA ASP A 145 9.03 26.22 2.97
C ASP A 145 8.84 26.11 1.46
N TRP A 146 9.85 26.50 0.69
CA TRP A 146 9.79 26.42 -0.77
C TRP A 146 9.62 24.97 -1.26
N LEU A 147 10.39 24.03 -0.69
CA LEU A 147 10.31 22.59 -1.01
C LEU A 147 8.92 22.03 -0.69
N MET A 148 8.41 22.31 0.52
CA MET A 148 7.09 21.85 0.95
C MET A 148 5.99 22.44 0.08
N ASP A 149 6.09 23.70 -0.33
CA ASP A 149 5.13 24.32 -1.26
C ASP A 149 5.13 23.64 -2.63
N GLN A 150 6.30 23.31 -3.19
CA GLN A 150 6.35 22.57 -4.47
C GLN A 150 5.71 21.18 -4.35
N GLN A 151 5.95 20.50 -3.24
CA GLN A 151 5.46 19.15 -2.99
C GLN A 151 3.94 19.11 -2.76
N TYR A 152 3.39 20.06 -1.98
CA TYR A 152 2.04 19.94 -1.43
C TYR A 152 0.97 20.89 -1.99
N ARG A 153 1.33 21.93 -2.78
CA ARG A 153 0.37 22.96 -3.25
C ARG A 153 -0.85 22.46 -4.03
N HIS A 154 -0.76 21.27 -4.64
CA HIS A 154 -1.83 20.70 -5.45
C HIS A 154 -2.82 19.84 -4.66
N TYR A 155 -2.49 19.48 -3.41
CA TYR A 155 -3.43 18.83 -2.52
C TYR A 155 -4.48 19.82 -2.00
N LYS A 156 -5.68 19.29 -1.76
CA LYS A 156 -6.87 20.03 -1.32
C LYS A 156 -7.57 19.36 -0.14
N ARG A 157 -7.26 18.09 0.11
CA ARG A 157 -7.87 17.29 1.16
C ARG A 157 -6.80 16.47 1.86
N ILE A 158 -6.90 16.32 3.17
CA ILE A 158 -6.14 15.35 3.95
C ILE A 158 -7.12 14.45 4.70
N THR A 159 -6.98 13.14 4.54
CA THR A 159 -7.96 12.17 5.06
C THR A 159 -7.27 11.11 5.90
N LEU A 160 -7.69 10.97 7.16
CA LEU A 160 -7.36 9.81 7.99
C LEU A 160 -8.31 8.65 7.67
N VAL A 161 -7.77 7.56 7.16
CA VAL A 161 -8.48 6.29 6.97
C VAL A 161 -8.08 5.28 8.05
N ALA A 162 -9.07 4.65 8.66
CA ALA A 162 -8.88 3.52 9.57
C ALA A 162 -9.98 2.46 9.34
N HIS A 163 -9.88 1.30 10.00
CA HIS A 163 -10.81 0.18 9.78
C HIS A 163 -11.83 0.01 10.90
N ASN A 164 -11.70 0.77 11.99
CA ASN A 164 -12.64 0.82 13.10
C ASN A 164 -12.58 2.19 13.80
N GLN A 165 -13.59 2.47 14.63
CA GLN A 165 -13.71 3.76 15.32
C GLN A 165 -12.62 3.98 16.37
N ALA A 166 -12.15 2.91 17.03
CA ALA A 166 -11.11 3.02 18.06
C ALA A 166 -9.79 3.50 17.47
N ASP A 167 -9.38 2.97 16.31
CA ASP A 167 -8.21 3.44 15.59
C ASP A 167 -8.39 4.90 15.10
N LEU A 168 -9.59 5.30 14.63
CA LEU A 168 -9.83 6.71 14.32
C LEU A 168 -9.61 7.61 15.54
N ASP A 169 -10.19 7.23 16.68
CA ASP A 169 -10.11 8.02 17.91
C ASP A 169 -8.68 8.10 18.45
N GLU A 170 -7.93 7.00 18.39
CA GLU A 170 -6.53 6.92 18.82
C GLU A 170 -5.62 7.82 17.96
N PHE A 171 -5.77 7.78 16.64
CA PHE A 171 -4.86 8.46 15.71
C PHE A 171 -5.31 9.88 15.31
N ARG A 172 -6.56 10.26 15.58
CA ARG A 172 -7.10 11.60 15.30
C ARG A 172 -6.23 12.74 15.82
N PRO A 173 -5.74 12.74 17.08
CA PRO A 173 -4.92 13.85 17.57
C PRO A 173 -3.64 14.06 16.75
N GLN A 174 -2.99 12.98 16.32
CA GLN A 174 -1.80 13.07 15.47
C GLN A 174 -2.17 13.54 14.05
N ALA A 175 -3.23 12.98 13.46
CA ALA A 175 -3.70 13.38 12.13
C ALA A 175 -4.12 14.85 12.08
N GLN A 176 -4.77 15.37 13.13
CA GLN A 176 -5.15 16.77 13.25
C GLN A 176 -3.94 17.72 13.34
N LYS A 177 -2.84 17.31 13.99
CA LYS A 177 -1.59 18.10 13.99
C LYS A 177 -1.02 18.22 12.58
N VAL A 178 -0.98 17.12 11.83
CA VAL A 178 -0.54 17.11 10.44
C VAL A 178 -1.48 17.98 9.58
N ALA A 179 -2.78 17.85 9.76
CA ALA A 179 -3.77 18.63 9.03
C ALA A 179 -3.67 20.14 9.33
N ALA A 180 -3.41 20.51 10.58
CA ALA A 180 -3.20 21.91 10.97
C ALA A 180 -1.98 22.52 10.27
N TYR A 181 -0.88 21.77 10.13
CA TYR A 181 0.26 22.19 9.33
C TYR A 181 -0.13 22.33 7.84
N CYS A 182 -0.83 21.33 7.28
CA CYS A 182 -1.28 21.35 5.90
C CYS A 182 -2.35 22.41 5.58
N ALA A 183 -2.93 23.07 6.59
CA ALA A 183 -3.90 24.15 6.40
C ALA A 183 -3.31 25.33 5.62
N ARG A 184 -1.98 25.50 5.61
CA ARG A 184 -1.26 26.50 4.77
C ARG A 184 -1.54 26.36 3.26
N TRP A 185 -1.90 25.16 2.79
CA TRP A 185 -2.30 24.90 1.40
C TRP A 185 -3.83 24.84 1.21
N GLY A 186 -4.59 25.16 2.26
CA GLY A 186 -6.05 25.09 2.26
C GLY A 186 -6.59 23.66 2.28
N MET A 187 -5.82 22.67 2.76
CA MET A 187 -6.29 21.29 2.85
C MET A 187 -7.40 21.15 3.90
N SER A 188 -8.58 20.66 3.50
CA SER A 188 -9.63 20.28 4.46
C SER A 188 -9.32 18.94 5.10
N TYR A 189 -9.50 18.81 6.42
CA TYR A 189 -9.35 17.56 7.17
C TYR A 189 -10.63 16.71 7.11
N HIS A 190 -10.48 15.41 6.83
CA HIS A 190 -11.55 14.42 6.81
C HIS A 190 -11.11 13.15 7.54
N GLU A 191 -12.10 12.40 8.02
CA GLU A 191 -11.92 11.06 8.57
C GLU A 191 -12.86 10.12 7.84
N MET A 192 -12.41 8.88 7.59
CA MET A 192 -13.29 7.86 7.05
C MET A 192 -12.93 6.47 7.53
N LEU A 193 -13.96 5.62 7.60
CA LEU A 193 -13.77 4.19 7.75
C LEU A 193 -13.52 3.58 6.38
N GLY A 194 -12.35 2.94 6.24
CA GLY A 194 -12.01 2.06 5.14
C GLY A 194 -12.66 0.69 5.31
N SER A 195 -12.13 -0.30 4.61
CA SER A 195 -12.64 -1.67 4.68
C SER A 195 -11.53 -2.68 4.50
N GLU A 196 -11.55 -3.69 5.37
CA GLU A 196 -10.62 -4.82 5.34
C GLU A 196 -10.90 -5.80 4.19
N ALA A 197 -11.95 -5.57 3.40
CA ALA A 197 -12.43 -6.52 2.40
C ALA A 197 -11.32 -6.96 1.43
N TYR A 198 -10.48 -6.04 0.94
CA TYR A 198 -9.39 -6.40 0.01
C TYR A 198 -8.34 -7.31 0.67
N VAL A 199 -7.99 -7.05 1.94
CA VAL A 199 -7.02 -7.88 2.68
C VAL A 199 -7.62 -9.25 2.99
N ARG A 200 -8.88 -9.31 3.42
CA ARG A 200 -9.60 -10.57 3.66
C ARG A 200 -9.66 -11.42 2.40
N ARG A 201 -10.02 -10.82 1.26
CA ARG A 201 -10.04 -11.49 -0.03
C ARG A 201 -8.65 -11.95 -0.48
N LEU A 202 -7.61 -11.14 -0.23
CA LEU A 202 -6.22 -11.53 -0.54
C LEU A 202 -5.82 -12.78 0.25
N VAL A 203 -6.20 -12.85 1.53
CA VAL A 203 -5.98 -14.02 2.41
C VAL A 203 -6.77 -15.24 1.95
N GLU A 204 -8.05 -15.07 1.60
CA GLU A 204 -8.91 -16.13 1.08
C GLU A 204 -8.35 -16.73 -0.22
N ILE A 205 -7.91 -15.89 -1.16
CA ILE A 205 -7.33 -16.33 -2.44
C ILE A 205 -5.94 -16.95 -2.23
N ALA A 206 -5.18 -16.49 -1.23
CA ALA A 206 -3.91 -17.13 -0.87
C ALA A 206 -4.13 -18.56 -0.33
N ALA A 207 -5.25 -18.82 0.34
CA ALA A 207 -5.63 -20.16 0.79
C ALA A 207 -6.20 -21.04 -0.34
N ASP A 208 -6.92 -20.44 -1.28
CA ASP A 208 -7.46 -21.13 -2.46
C ASP A 208 -7.41 -20.20 -3.70
N LEU A 209 -6.41 -20.42 -4.56
CA LEU A 209 -6.21 -19.64 -5.78
C LEU A 209 -7.38 -19.74 -6.77
N SER A 210 -8.26 -20.75 -6.65
CA SER A 210 -9.44 -20.85 -7.50
C SER A 210 -10.49 -19.77 -7.22
N LEU A 211 -10.37 -19.07 -6.08
CA LEU A 211 -11.23 -17.94 -5.70
C LEU A 211 -10.78 -16.60 -6.33
N ALA A 212 -9.67 -16.59 -7.08
CA ALA A 212 -9.18 -15.38 -7.73
C ALA A 212 -10.18 -14.87 -8.79
N ASP A 213 -10.49 -13.58 -8.75
CA ASP A 213 -11.30 -12.89 -9.75
C ASP A 213 -10.54 -11.68 -10.32
N ASP A 214 -11.25 -10.82 -11.06
CA ASP A 214 -10.65 -9.65 -11.69
C ASP A 214 -10.17 -8.58 -10.69
N ALA A 215 -10.44 -8.72 -9.39
CA ALA A 215 -9.91 -7.85 -8.34
C ALA A 215 -8.43 -8.13 -8.05
N PHE A 216 -7.90 -9.27 -8.50
CA PHE A 216 -6.53 -9.70 -8.26
C PHE A 216 -5.85 -10.15 -9.55
N LEU A 217 -4.53 -10.06 -9.59
CA LEU A 217 -3.72 -10.66 -10.65
C LEU A 217 -3.02 -11.89 -10.10
N VAL A 218 -3.09 -12.98 -10.87
CA VAL A 218 -2.29 -14.18 -10.66
C VAL A 218 -1.28 -14.27 -11.79
N ILE A 219 -0.01 -14.12 -11.47
CA ILE A 219 1.09 -14.19 -12.45
C ILE A 219 1.73 -15.57 -12.35
N PRO A 220 1.72 -16.37 -13.43
CA PRO A 220 2.30 -17.71 -13.38
C PRO A 220 3.84 -17.66 -13.30
N PRO A 221 4.49 -18.79 -12.96
CA PRO A 221 5.94 -18.93 -13.06
C PRO A 221 6.47 -18.47 -14.43
N GLY A 222 7.58 -17.74 -14.41
CA GLY A 222 8.19 -17.11 -15.58
C GLY A 222 7.50 -15.83 -16.06
N GLY A 223 6.34 -15.46 -15.47
CA GLY A 223 5.62 -14.25 -15.81
C GLY A 223 6.23 -12.96 -15.26
N GLU A 224 5.70 -11.84 -15.72
CA GLU A 224 6.12 -10.49 -15.32
C GLU A 224 4.89 -9.62 -15.04
N LEU A 225 4.95 -8.80 -14.00
CA LEU A 225 3.98 -7.75 -13.73
C LEU A 225 4.20 -6.58 -14.68
N THR A 226 3.14 -6.18 -15.38
CA THR A 226 3.14 -5.05 -16.32
C THR A 226 2.04 -4.07 -15.96
N GLN A 227 2.30 -2.78 -16.17
CA GLN A 227 1.29 -1.73 -15.95
C GLN A 227 -0.04 -2.03 -16.67
N ALA A 228 0.02 -2.57 -17.89
CA ALA A 228 -1.18 -2.87 -18.69
C ALA A 228 -2.15 -3.83 -17.99
N GLN A 229 -1.65 -4.75 -17.15
CA GLN A 229 -2.52 -5.67 -16.40
C GLN A 229 -3.34 -4.95 -15.32
N PHE A 230 -2.87 -3.82 -14.79
CA PHE A 230 -3.59 -3.04 -13.78
C PHE A 230 -4.66 -2.13 -14.40
N MET A 231 -4.47 -1.74 -15.66
CA MET A 231 -5.44 -0.93 -16.38
C MET A 231 -6.77 -1.69 -16.52
N ARG A 232 -7.83 -1.09 -15.99
CA ARG A 232 -9.21 -1.54 -16.20
C ARG A 232 -9.80 -0.65 -17.30
N GLY A 233 -10.38 -1.25 -18.34
CA GLY A 233 -11.04 -0.49 -19.40
C GLY A 233 -12.14 0.40 -18.80
N LEU A 234 -12.28 1.60 -19.38
CA LEU A 234 -13.40 2.51 -19.11
C LEU A 234 -14.72 1.93 -19.63
#